data_AF-A0AAQ4FD75-F1
#
_entry.id   AF-A0AAQ4FD75-F1
#
_cell.length_a   1.000
_cell.length_b   1.000
_cell.length_c   1.000
_cell.angle_alpha   90.00
_cell.angle_beta   90.00
_cell.angle_gamma   90.00
#
_symmetry.space_group_name_H-M   'P 1'
#
loop_
_entity.id
_entity.type
_entity.pdbx_description
1 polymer ?
#
loop_
_entity_poly.entity_id
_entity_poly.type
_entity_poly.pdbx_seq_one_letter_code
_entity_poly.pdbx_strand_id
1 'polypeptide(L)'
;MASSGSASPLTSRQQLGTGSPSSPASGVGTPTLTRPFCTLTDFGLRLVAHALQEAQDVNVCLSPFGVAVALGMALAGTGEATTAQVVHACGAVDPNNLFRTCEKILSMLNSAMPNTKVTGQGSGL
;
A
#
# COMPACT_ATOMS: atom_id res chain seq x y z
N MET A 1 19.69 -42.99 -53.65
CA MET A 1 18.82 -42.01 -52.96
C MET A 1 19.71 -41.30 -51.94
N ALA A 2 20.63 -40.44 -52.40
CA ALA A 2 20.45 -39.00 -52.67
C ALA A 2 20.20 -38.22 -51.36
N SER A 3 20.97 -37.21 -50.95
CA SER A 3 22.15 -36.50 -51.48
C SER A 3 22.61 -35.60 -50.30
N SER A 4 23.84 -35.68 -49.78
CA SER A 4 25.05 -34.90 -50.15
C SER A 4 24.86 -33.39 -50.41
N GLY A 5 25.69 -32.59 -49.71
CA GLY A 5 26.07 -31.18 -49.98
C GLY A 5 26.18 -30.36 -48.69
N SER A 6 27.32 -30.17 -47.99
CA SER A 6 28.65 -29.62 -48.34
C SER A 6 28.64 -28.20 -48.90
N ALA A 7 28.89 -27.20 -48.06
CA ALA A 7 29.64 -25.97 -48.39
C ALA A 7 30.11 -25.23 -47.10
N SER A 8 31.44 -25.09 -46.95
CA SER A 8 32.12 -24.12 -46.06
C SER A 8 32.37 -22.80 -46.85
N PRO A 9 33.22 -21.86 -46.39
CA PRO A 9 33.13 -20.95 -45.24
C PRO A 9 33.04 -19.47 -45.69
N LEU A 10 32.71 -18.52 -44.79
CA LEU A 10 32.91 -17.09 -45.07
C LEU A 10 33.37 -16.35 -43.81
N THR A 11 34.68 -16.09 -43.78
CA THR A 11 35.34 -15.04 -43.04
C THR A 11 34.74 -13.68 -43.42
N SER A 12 34.28 -12.87 -42.46
CA SER A 12 34.72 -11.48 -42.41
C SER A 12 34.36 -10.80 -41.09
N ARG A 13 35.38 -10.15 -40.55
CA ARG A 13 35.45 -9.40 -39.30
C ARG A 13 35.19 -7.93 -39.65
N GLN A 14 34.18 -7.30 -39.05
CA GLN A 14 34.13 -5.86 -38.76
C GLN A 14 33.30 -5.69 -37.46
N GLN A 15 33.90 -5.28 -36.32
CA GLN A 15 34.21 -3.89 -35.92
C GLN A 15 32.89 -3.08 -35.82
N LEU A 16 32.47 -2.48 -34.71
CA LEU A 16 33.18 -1.54 -33.84
C LEU A 16 32.20 -1.05 -32.73
N GLY A 17 32.62 -1.05 -31.45
CA GLY A 17 32.01 -0.23 -30.37
C GLY A 17 30.59 -0.65 -29.93
N THR A 18 30.12 -0.41 -28.71
CA THR A 18 30.57 0.47 -27.63
C THR A 18 29.92 -0.01 -26.33
N GLY A 19 30.71 -0.06 -25.25
CA GLY A 19 30.25 0.23 -23.89
C GLY A 19 29.15 -0.65 -23.30
N SER A 20 29.56 -1.55 -22.41
CA SER A 20 28.74 -1.87 -21.24
C SER A 20 28.45 -0.59 -20.45
N PRO A 21 27.20 -0.31 -20.05
CA PRO A 21 26.94 0.31 -18.77
C PRO A 21 26.58 -0.81 -17.81
N SER A 22 27.60 -1.27 -17.08
CA SER A 22 27.41 -1.86 -15.76
C SER A 22 26.67 -0.83 -14.90
N SER A 23 25.35 -0.94 -14.83
CA SER A 23 24.56 -0.16 -13.88
C SER A 23 24.97 -0.54 -12.46
N PRO A 24 25.21 0.44 -11.58
CA PRO A 24 25.87 0.21 -10.31
C PRO A 24 24.96 -0.57 -9.37
N ALA A 25 25.52 -1.62 -8.78
CA ALA A 25 25.09 -2.15 -7.50
C ALA A 25 25.29 -1.04 -6.45
N SER A 26 24.28 -0.21 -6.26
CA SER A 26 24.16 0.64 -5.08
C SER A 26 23.14 0.02 -4.16
N GLY A 27 23.66 -0.77 -3.21
CA GLY A 27 22.99 -1.05 -1.96
C GLY A 27 22.76 0.26 -1.22
N VAL A 28 21.65 0.91 -1.54
CA VAL A 28 20.94 1.74 -0.58
C VAL A 28 19.81 0.83 -0.11
N GLY A 29 20.00 0.25 1.07
CA GLY A 29 18.86 -0.18 1.88
C GLY A 29 18.06 1.07 2.19
N THR A 30 17.23 1.52 1.24
CA THR A 30 16.12 2.39 1.57
C THR A 30 15.35 1.58 2.61
N PRO A 31 15.19 2.05 3.85
CA PRO A 31 14.06 1.57 4.60
C PRO A 31 12.88 1.92 3.70
N THR A 32 12.27 0.91 3.08
CA THR A 32 10.93 1.04 2.54
C THR A 32 10.10 1.35 3.75
N LEU A 33 10.08 2.63 4.12
CA LEU A 33 9.22 3.20 5.11
C LEU A 33 7.88 3.20 4.42
N THR A 34 7.30 2.01 4.27
CA THR A 34 5.90 1.81 3.92
C THR A 34 5.18 2.49 5.06
N ARG A 35 4.93 3.79 4.90
CA ARG A 35 4.20 4.57 5.88
C ARG A 35 2.86 3.86 5.97
N PRO A 36 2.50 3.23 7.09
CA PRO A 36 1.23 2.52 7.21
C PRO A 36 0.04 3.46 6.95
N PHE A 37 0.28 4.77 7.08
CA PHE A 37 -0.65 5.82 6.70
C PHE A 37 -0.93 5.88 5.19
N CYS A 38 0.04 5.59 4.30
CA CYS A 38 -0.15 5.71 2.86
C CYS A 38 -1.17 4.68 2.31
N THR A 39 -1.19 3.46 2.84
CA THR A 39 -2.09 2.40 2.35
C THR A 39 -3.53 2.62 2.81
N LEU A 40 -3.74 3.05 4.05
CA LEU A 40 -5.06 3.37 4.56
C LEU A 40 -5.63 4.66 3.94
N THR A 41 -4.77 5.66 3.66
CA THR A 41 -5.18 6.85 2.90
C THR A 41 -5.59 6.47 1.49
N ASP A 42 -4.85 5.59 0.80
CA ASP A 42 -5.24 5.09 -0.53
C ASP A 42 -6.59 4.36 -0.50
N PHE A 43 -6.80 3.47 0.47
CA PHE A 43 -8.09 2.84 0.70
C PHE A 43 -9.21 3.87 0.90
N GLY A 44 -8.96 4.88 1.74
CA GLY A 44 -9.93 5.96 1.98
C GLY A 44 -10.26 6.79 0.75
N LEU A 45 -9.27 7.08 -0.10
CA LEU A 45 -9.49 7.78 -1.36
C LEU A 45 -10.32 6.93 -2.33
N ARG A 46 -10.03 5.63 -2.46
CA ARG A 46 -10.83 4.70 -3.27
C ARG A 46 -12.26 4.59 -2.76
N LEU A 47 -12.44 4.53 -1.44
CA LEU A 47 -13.75 4.46 -0.80
C LEU A 47 -14.57 5.73 -1.07
N VAL A 48 -13.98 6.91 -0.90
CA VAL A 48 -14.63 8.20 -1.19
C VAL A 48 -14.96 8.33 -2.68
N ALA A 49 -14.03 7.99 -3.57
CA ALA A 49 -14.26 8.04 -5.00
C ALA A 49 -15.45 7.17 -5.42
N HIS A 50 -15.58 5.97 -4.84
CA HIS A 50 -16.72 5.10 -5.09
C HIS A 50 -18.02 5.66 -4.51
N ALA A 51 -17.99 6.18 -3.28
CA ALA A 51 -19.17 6.79 -2.66
C ALA A 51 -19.67 8.02 -3.43
N LEU A 52 -18.77 8.83 -3.98
CA LEU A 52 -19.12 9.99 -4.82
C LEU A 52 -19.70 9.61 -6.18
N GLN A 53 -19.31 8.45 -6.73
CA GLN A 53 -19.91 7.94 -7.98
C GLN A 53 -21.38 7.53 -7.77
N GLU A 54 -21.68 6.92 -6.62
CA GLU A 54 -23.02 6.43 -6.28
C GLU A 54 -23.95 7.55 -5.78
N ALA A 55 -23.40 8.54 -5.08
CA ALA A 55 -24.17 9.56 -4.38
C ALA A 55 -23.98 10.95 -5.03
N GLN A 56 -24.59 11.13 -6.21
CA GLN A 56 -24.58 12.42 -6.91
C GLN A 56 -25.40 13.46 -6.13
N ASP A 57 -24.84 14.67 -5.96
CA ASP A 57 -25.51 15.84 -5.35
C ASP A 57 -25.84 15.72 -3.85
N VAL A 58 -25.13 14.87 -3.11
CA VAL A 58 -25.28 14.78 -1.65
C VAL A 58 -23.95 14.85 -0.93
N ASN A 59 -23.98 15.36 0.31
CA ASN A 59 -22.80 15.36 1.18
C ASN A 59 -22.49 13.93 1.63
N VAL A 60 -21.27 13.48 1.34
CA VAL A 60 -20.76 12.17 1.79
C VAL A 60 -19.85 12.38 2.99
N CYS A 61 -20.18 11.74 4.11
CA CYS A 61 -19.35 11.69 5.31
C CYS A 61 -19.04 10.22 5.66
N LEU A 62 -17.76 9.88 5.74
CA LEU A 62 -17.30 8.53 6.02
C LEU A 62 -16.00 8.55 6.82
N SER A 63 -15.76 7.50 7.60
CA SER A 63 -14.49 7.27 8.31
C SER A 63 -13.76 6.10 7.67
N PRO A 64 -12.76 6.34 6.79
CA PRO A 64 -11.99 5.26 6.17
C PRO A 64 -11.33 4.34 7.19
N PHE A 65 -10.82 4.92 8.28
CA PHE A 65 -10.22 4.15 9.36
C PHE A 65 -11.24 3.25 10.06
N GLY A 66 -12.44 3.77 10.37
CA GLY A 66 -13.50 2.97 10.99
C GLY A 66 -13.91 1.77 10.13
N VAL A 67 -14.03 1.97 8.82
CA VAL A 67 -14.34 0.87 7.87
C VAL A 67 -13.20 -0.16 7.84
N ALA A 68 -11.94 0.27 7.80
CA ALA A 68 -10.80 -0.65 7.81
C ALA A 68 -10.70 -1.46 9.11
N VAL A 69 -11.01 -0.88 10.26
CA VAL A 69 -11.09 -1.61 11.54
C VAL A 69 -12.20 -2.65 11.51
N ALA A 70 -13.40 -2.28 11.04
CA ALA A 70 -14.52 -3.21 10.93
C ALA A 70 -14.20 -4.39 10.00
N LEU A 71 -13.59 -4.11 8.84
CA LEU A 71 -13.11 -5.14 7.91
C LEU A 71 -12.02 -6.01 8.55
N GLY A 72 -11.06 -5.40 9.23
CA GLY A 72 -10.00 -6.12 9.94
C GLY A 72 -10.52 -7.08 11.02
N MET A 73 -11.60 -6.72 11.70
CA MET A 73 -12.28 -7.62 12.65
C MET A 73 -13.09 -8.70 11.94
N ALA A 74 -13.76 -8.36 10.83
CA ALA A 74 -14.54 -9.31 10.04
C ALA A 74 -13.67 -10.43 9.44
N LEU A 75 -12.38 -10.16 9.17
CA LEU A 75 -11.42 -11.16 8.70
C LEU A 75 -11.30 -12.39 9.59
N ALA A 76 -11.63 -12.30 10.88
CA ALA A 76 -11.62 -13.45 11.78
C ALA A 76 -12.63 -14.56 11.39
N GLY A 77 -13.65 -14.22 10.61
CA GLY A 77 -14.68 -15.15 10.14
C GLY A 77 -14.60 -15.50 8.65
N THR A 78 -13.61 -15.00 7.91
CA THR A 78 -13.55 -15.15 6.45
C THR A 78 -12.70 -16.36 6.01
N GLY A 79 -13.10 -17.00 4.91
CA GLY A 79 -12.28 -18.00 4.22
C GLY A 79 -11.13 -17.36 3.42
N GLU A 80 -10.17 -18.17 2.98
CA GLU A 80 -8.91 -17.71 2.35
C GLU A 80 -9.10 -16.70 1.22
N ALA A 81 -10.00 -16.98 0.26
CA ALA A 81 -10.25 -16.10 -0.88
C ALA A 81 -10.81 -14.73 -0.45
N THR A 82 -11.76 -14.73 0.48
CA THR A 82 -12.37 -13.49 1.01
C THR A 82 -11.35 -12.69 1.83
N THR A 83 -10.52 -13.37 2.63
CA THR A 83 -9.43 -12.75 3.38
C THR A 83 -8.49 -12.01 2.43
N ALA A 84 -8.04 -12.66 1.35
CA ALA A 84 -7.14 -12.06 0.38
C ALA A 84 -7.74 -10.81 -0.28
N GLN A 85 -9.02 -10.85 -0.65
CA GLN A 85 -9.72 -9.71 -1.25
C GLN A 85 -9.82 -8.51 -0.31
N VAL A 86 -10.18 -8.74 0.95
CA VAL A 86 -10.33 -7.68 1.96
C VAL A 86 -8.97 -7.06 2.30
N VAL A 87 -7.93 -7.88 2.48
CA VAL A 87 -6.56 -7.43 2.73
C VAL A 87 -6.05 -6.58 1.58
N HIS A 88 -6.25 -7.03 0.34
CA HIS A 88 -5.90 -6.28 -0.86
C HIS A 88 -6.68 -4.97 -0.98
N ALA A 89 -8.00 -4.99 -0.71
CA ALA A 89 -8.83 -3.80 -0.74
C ALA A 89 -8.33 -2.73 0.25
N CYS A 90 -7.92 -3.14 1.46
CA CYS A 90 -7.37 -2.24 2.48
C CYS A 90 -5.92 -1.79 2.19
N GLY A 91 -5.29 -2.28 1.12
CA GLY A 91 -3.90 -1.97 0.78
C GLY A 91 -2.87 -2.60 1.72
N ALA A 92 -3.25 -3.64 2.46
CA ALA A 92 -2.35 -4.38 3.34
C ALA A 92 -1.68 -5.54 2.60
N VAL A 93 -0.49 -5.94 3.06
CA VAL A 93 0.26 -7.08 2.48
C VAL A 93 -0.35 -8.41 2.94
N ASP A 94 -0.79 -8.47 4.20
CA ASP A 94 -1.32 -9.66 4.84
C ASP A 94 -2.30 -9.24 5.97
N PRO A 95 -3.17 -10.15 6.45
CA PRO A 95 -4.19 -9.81 7.44
C PRO A 95 -3.60 -9.39 8.80
N ASN A 96 -2.44 -9.93 9.21
CA ASN A 96 -1.79 -9.53 10.46
C ASN A 96 -1.25 -8.11 10.36
N ASN A 97 -0.71 -7.73 9.19
CA ASN A 97 -0.26 -6.37 8.95
C ASN A 97 -1.42 -5.36 9.06
N LEU A 98 -2.59 -5.69 8.51
CA LEU A 98 -3.80 -4.87 8.66
C LEU A 98 -4.20 -4.74 10.13
N PHE A 99 -4.31 -5.86 10.85
CA PHE A 99 -4.70 -5.87 12.26
C PHE A 99 -3.76 -5.05 13.13
N ARG A 100 -2.44 -5.28 13.03
CA ARG A 100 -1.42 -4.53 13.79
C ARG A 100 -1.45 -3.04 13.48
N THR A 101 -1.69 -2.67 12.22
CA THR A 101 -1.81 -1.27 11.81
C THR A 101 -3.03 -0.63 12.45
N CYS A 102 -4.19 -1.31 12.40
CA CYS A 102 -5.42 -0.87 13.05
C CYS A 102 -5.26 -0.72 14.56
N GLU A 103 -4.67 -1.71 15.24
CA GLU A 103 -4.41 -1.63 16.69
C GLU A 103 -3.50 -0.46 17.05
N LYS A 104 -2.42 -0.25 16.28
CA LYS A 104 -1.50 0.86 16.51
C LYS A 104 -2.18 2.21 16.35
N ILE A 105 -2.98 2.39 15.29
CA ILE A 105 -3.72 3.63 15.07
C ILE A 105 -4.77 3.83 16.16
N LEU A 106 -5.52 2.79 16.52
CA LEU A 106 -6.50 2.85 17.60
C LEU A 106 -5.86 3.24 18.94
N SER A 107 -4.69 2.66 19.26
CA SER A 107 -3.91 3.02 20.43
C SER A 107 -3.43 4.47 20.39
N MET A 108 -2.95 4.97 19.24
CA MET A 108 -2.56 6.38 19.08
C MET A 108 -3.75 7.33 19.25
N LEU A 109 -4.91 6.99 18.68
CA LEU A 109 -6.13 7.80 18.79
C LEU A 109 -6.63 7.86 20.24
N ASN A 110 -6.61 6.72 20.95
CA ASN A 110 -7.06 6.63 22.33
C ASN A 110 -6.04 7.21 23.33
N SER A 111 -4.74 7.17 23.04
CA SER A 111 -3.70 7.77 23.90
C SER A 111 -3.55 9.27 23.74
N ALA A 112 -4.11 9.87 22.68
CA ALA A 112 -4.07 11.31 22.45
C ALA A 112 -4.97 12.16 23.37
N MET A 113 -5.73 11.55 24.30
CA MET A 113 -6.51 12.25 25.34
C MET A 113 -6.26 11.59 26.70
N PRO A 114 -5.63 12.29 27.69
CA PRO A 114 -6.29 13.41 28.38
C PRO A 114 -5.30 14.54 28.79
N ASN A 115 -5.32 15.70 28.11
CA ASN A 115 -4.68 16.90 28.68
C ASN A 115 -5.39 18.21 28.32
N THR A 116 -6.72 18.21 28.35
CA THR A 116 -7.48 19.46 28.44
C THR A 116 -7.76 19.77 29.90
N LYS A 117 -6.71 20.04 30.67
CA LYS A 117 -6.89 20.82 31.89
C LYS A 117 -7.28 22.22 31.42
N VAL A 118 -8.58 22.51 31.36
CA VAL A 118 -9.06 23.88 31.21
C VAL A 118 -8.62 24.58 32.48
N THR A 119 -7.48 25.28 32.42
CA THR A 119 -7.10 26.22 33.47
C THR A 119 -8.15 27.31 33.44
N GLY A 120 -9.20 27.13 34.24
CA GLY A 120 -10.07 28.21 34.62
C GLY A 120 -9.21 29.26 35.30
N GLN A 121 -8.80 30.29 34.54
CA GLN A 121 -8.50 31.56 35.17
C GLN A 121 -9.81 32.05 35.76
N GLY A 122 -9.93 31.84 37.07
CA GLY A 122 -11.00 32.40 37.87
C GLY A 122 -11.08 33.89 37.64
N SER A 123 -12.31 34.36 37.50
CA SER A 123 -12.70 35.75 37.65
C SER A 123 -12.03 36.34 38.90
N GLY A 124 -11.10 37.25 38.69
CA GLY A 124 -10.61 38.19 39.68
C GLY A 124 -11.19 39.54 39.34
N LEU A 125 -11.97 40.07 40.29
CA LEU A 125 -12.66 41.37 40.32
C LEU A 125 -11.80 42.55 39.83
#